data_AF-A0A942HYE8-F1
#
_entry.id   AF-A0A942HYE8-F1
#
_cell.length_a   1.000
_cell.length_b   1.000
_cell.length_c   1.000
_cell.angle_alpha   90.00
_cell.angle_beta   90.00
_cell.angle_gamma   90.00
#
_symmetry.space_group_name_H-M   'P 1'
#
loop_
_entity.id
_entity.type
_entity.pdbx_description
1 polymer ?
#
loop_
_entity_poly.entity_id
_entity_poly.type
_entity_poly.pdbx_seq_one_letter_code
_entity_poly.pdbx_strand_id
1 'polypeptide(L)'
;MREGNQTPGGVLQKTENGVRTQSGRYSHPRYQKYLEEAPLPSNQSKDLNILFNYNGHTWDAYEVLGLPAGASLVDVTKAYQGMLKTSEPDSHEFLETAFKTILSRK
;
A
#
# COMPACT_ATOMS: atom_id res chain seq x y z
N MET A 1 -25.32 -14.63 47.88
CA MET A 1 -25.13 -15.58 46.77
C MET A 1 -25.35 -14.80 45.47
N ARG A 2 -24.30 -14.78 44.64
CA ARG A 2 -24.07 -14.22 43.28
C ARG A 2 -25.24 -13.51 42.55
N GLU A 3 -25.08 -12.20 42.35
CA GLU A 3 -25.80 -11.42 41.34
C GLU A 3 -25.19 -11.70 39.96
N GLY A 4 -26.04 -11.98 38.97
CA GLY A 4 -25.66 -12.40 37.63
C GLY A 4 -25.12 -11.26 36.78
N ASN A 5 -24.01 -11.53 36.08
CA ASN A 5 -23.46 -10.68 35.03
C ASN A 5 -24.46 -10.54 33.87
N GLN A 6 -25.04 -9.35 33.70
CA GLN A 6 -25.73 -8.95 32.49
C GLN A 6 -24.76 -8.15 31.60
N THR A 7 -24.27 -8.78 30.54
CA THR A 7 -23.58 -8.13 29.43
C THR A 7 -24.62 -7.54 28.47
N PRO A 8 -24.65 -6.22 28.21
CA PRO A 8 -25.35 -5.71 27.05
C PRO A 8 -24.47 -5.90 25.81
N GLY A 9 -24.87 -6.85 24.96
CA GLY A 9 -24.32 -7.05 23.64
C GLY A 9 -24.45 -5.79 22.79
N GLY A 10 -23.33 -5.18 22.46
CA GLY A 10 -23.25 -4.09 21.50
C GLY A 10 -23.45 -4.64 20.09
N VAL A 11 -24.63 -4.37 19.54
CA VAL A 11 -25.06 -4.67 18.17
C VAL A 11 -24.05 -4.08 17.17
N LEU A 12 -23.47 -4.94 16.34
CA LEU A 12 -22.72 -4.54 15.14
C LEU A 12 -23.73 -4.04 14.09
N GLN A 13 -23.96 -2.73 14.03
CA GLN A 13 -24.59 -2.11 12.86
C GLN A 13 -23.51 -1.71 11.86
N LYS A 14 -23.46 -2.45 10.75
CA LYS A 14 -22.82 -2.00 9.51
C LYS A 14 -23.58 -0.76 9.03
N THR A 15 -22.91 0.37 8.93
CA THR A 15 -23.38 1.52 8.16
C THR A 15 -22.29 1.92 7.19
N GLU A 16 -22.65 1.80 5.92
CA GLU A 16 -22.02 2.36 4.75
C GLU A 16 -21.94 3.90 4.81
N ASN A 17 -20.83 4.45 4.29
CA ASN A 17 -20.60 5.87 4.04
C ASN A 17 -20.59 6.81 5.26
N GLY A 18 -19.39 7.01 5.82
CA GLY A 18 -19.11 8.12 6.71
C GLY A 18 -17.74 7.97 7.35
N VAL A 19 -16.80 8.86 7.02
CA VAL A 19 -15.50 8.98 7.68
C VAL A 19 -15.75 9.28 9.16
N ARG A 20 -15.79 8.23 9.99
CA ARG A 20 -15.80 8.35 11.45
C ARG A 20 -14.35 8.54 11.90
N THR A 21 -13.94 9.78 12.07
CA THR A 21 -12.80 10.10 12.94
C THR A 21 -13.15 9.61 14.34
N GLN A 22 -12.50 8.53 14.80
CA GLN A 22 -12.58 8.04 16.17
C GLN A 22 -11.85 9.02 17.13
N SER A 23 -12.36 10.23 17.29
CA SER A 23 -11.96 11.11 18.39
C SER A 23 -12.75 10.70 19.64
N GLY A 24 -12.38 9.58 20.26
CA GLY A 24 -13.30 8.97 21.22
C GLY A 24 -12.72 8.10 22.30
N ARG A 25 -11.47 8.29 22.75
CA ARG A 25 -10.96 7.72 24.03
C ARG A 25 -9.93 8.54 24.81
N TYR A 26 -9.41 9.64 24.26
CA TYR A 26 -8.37 10.47 24.92
C TYR A 26 -8.83 11.94 25.02
N SER A 27 -9.89 12.21 25.78
CA SER A 27 -10.36 13.59 26.07
C SER A 27 -10.10 13.97 27.53
N HIS A 28 -8.89 13.70 28.03
CA HIS A 28 -8.52 14.16 29.36
C HIS A 28 -7.73 15.46 29.22
N PRO A 29 -8.16 16.59 29.82
CA PRO A 29 -7.58 17.93 29.60
C PRO A 29 -6.08 18.02 29.92
N ARG A 30 -5.55 17.10 30.73
CA ARG A 30 -4.12 17.01 31.05
C ARG A 30 -3.25 16.67 29.83
N TYR A 31 -3.82 16.03 28.81
CA TYR A 31 -3.09 15.59 27.61
C TYR A 31 -3.39 16.45 26.37
N GLN A 32 -4.29 17.44 26.47
CA GLN A 32 -4.66 18.33 25.37
C GLN A 32 -3.44 19.05 24.78
N LYS A 33 -2.56 19.58 25.65
CA LYS A 33 -1.34 20.30 25.25
C LYS A 33 -0.35 19.46 24.42
N TYR A 34 -0.35 18.14 24.59
CA TYR A 34 0.54 17.25 23.85
C TYR A 34 -0.05 16.83 22.50
N LEU A 35 -1.37 17.00 22.29
CA LEU A 35 -2.02 16.71 21.02
C LEU A 35 -1.87 17.88 20.04
N GLU A 36 -1.87 19.13 20.53
CA GLU A 36 -1.63 20.32 19.71
C GLU A 36 -0.16 20.44 19.26
N GLU A 37 0.78 19.95 20.05
CA GLU A 37 2.23 20.01 19.75
C GLU A 37 2.77 18.74 19.07
N ALA A 38 1.96 17.70 18.92
CA ALA A 38 2.40 16.48 18.26
C ALA A 38 2.71 16.79 16.80
N PRO A 39 3.95 16.57 16.30
CA PRO A 39 4.19 16.61 14.88
C PRO A 39 3.25 15.59 14.24
N LEU A 40 2.36 16.07 13.37
CA LEU A 40 1.50 15.21 12.57
C LEU A 40 2.39 14.14 11.97
N PRO A 41 2.00 12.85 12.01
CA PRO A 41 2.77 11.82 11.34
C PRO A 41 2.89 12.28 9.89
N SER A 42 4.09 12.70 9.49
CA SER A 42 4.38 13.02 8.12
C SER A 42 4.13 11.71 7.41
N ASN A 43 2.97 11.61 6.77
CA ASN A 43 2.61 10.53 5.90
C ASN A 43 3.53 10.70 4.69
N GLN A 44 4.82 10.40 4.90
CA GLN A 44 5.80 10.33 3.85
C GLN A 44 5.31 9.17 3.00
N SER A 45 4.53 9.52 1.98
CA SER A 45 4.17 8.66 0.88
C SER A 45 5.48 8.01 0.46
N LYS A 46 5.68 6.76 0.84
CA LYS A 46 6.85 6.02 0.38
C LYS A 46 6.61 5.89 -1.10
N ASP A 47 7.41 6.58 -1.92
CA ASP A 47 7.38 6.36 -3.35
C ASP A 47 7.66 4.88 -3.58
N LEU A 48 6.62 4.17 -4.05
CA LEU A 48 6.68 2.74 -4.37
C LEU A 48 7.23 2.51 -5.78
N ASN A 49 7.51 3.59 -6.51
CA ASN A 49 8.07 3.57 -7.84
C ASN A 49 9.47 2.95 -7.79
N ILE A 50 9.73 2.05 -8.73
CA ILE A 50 11.00 1.34 -8.84
C ILE A 50 11.56 1.70 -10.20
N LEU A 51 12.63 2.50 -10.20
CA LEU A 51 13.27 2.95 -11.42
C LEU A 51 14.46 2.05 -11.77
N PHE A 52 14.67 1.80 -13.05
CA PHE A 52 15.85 1.10 -13.57
C PHE A 52 16.38 1.78 -14.84
N ASN A 53 17.66 1.56 -15.13
CA ASN A 53 18.30 2.08 -16.34
C ASN A 53 18.43 0.98 -17.38
N TYR A 54 18.04 1.27 -18.62
CA TYR A 54 18.19 0.38 -19.77
C TYR A 54 18.47 1.22 -21.02
N ASN A 55 19.50 0.84 -21.79
CA ASN A 55 19.95 1.57 -22.99
C ASN A 55 20.18 3.09 -22.77
N GLY A 56 20.68 3.47 -21.59
CA GLY A 56 20.94 4.88 -21.25
C GLY A 56 19.70 5.69 -20.84
N HIS A 57 18.53 5.05 -20.74
CA HIS A 57 17.28 5.67 -20.31
C HIS A 57 16.82 5.12 -18.96
N THR A 58 16.22 5.98 -18.14
CA THR A 58 15.59 5.60 -16.86
C THR A 58 14.11 5.32 -17.10
N TRP A 59 13.64 4.17 -16.60
CA TRP A 59 12.29 3.67 -16.76
C TRP A 59 11.68 3.28 -15.41
N ASP A 60 10.36 3.43 -15.26
CA ASP A 60 9.62 2.87 -14.14
C ASP A 60 9.24 1.41 -14.43
N ALA A 61 9.63 0.50 -13.54
CA ALA A 61 9.43 -0.93 -13.72
C ALA A 61 7.95 -1.36 -13.67
N TYR A 62 7.12 -0.69 -12.87
CA TYR A 62 5.69 -0.97 -12.80
C TYR A 62 4.98 -0.45 -14.05
N GLU A 63 5.36 0.74 -14.55
CA GLU A 63 4.80 1.28 -15.80
C GLU A 63 5.15 0.40 -17.01
N VAL A 64 6.40 -0.09 -17.08
CA VAL A 64 6.84 -1.01 -18.14
C VAL A 64 5.98 -2.28 -18.18
N LEU A 65 5.56 -2.78 -17.01
CA LEU A 65 4.66 -3.94 -16.90
C LEU A 65 3.17 -3.58 -16.95
N GLY A 66 2.81 -2.31 -17.11
CA GLY A 66 1.43 -1.83 -17.15
C GLY A 66 0.69 -1.95 -15.80
N LEU A 67 1.42 -1.86 -14.69
CA LEU A 67 0.88 -2.03 -13.34
C LEU A 67 0.99 -0.74 -12.53
N PRO A 68 0.11 -0.53 -11.53
CA PRO A 68 0.28 0.55 -10.58
C PRO A 68 1.49 0.29 -9.66
N ALA A 69 2.12 1.37 -9.21
CA ALA A 69 3.24 1.28 -8.27
C ALA A 69 2.86 0.54 -6.99
N GLY A 70 3.71 -0.40 -6.58
CA GLY A 70 3.45 -1.24 -5.40
C GLY A 70 2.45 -2.37 -5.64
N ALA A 71 2.12 -2.71 -6.89
CA ALA A 71 1.37 -3.92 -7.21
C ALA A 71 2.00 -5.17 -6.57
N SER A 72 1.16 -6.17 -6.26
CA SER A 72 1.60 -7.40 -5.61
C SER A 72 2.53 -8.21 -6.51
N LEU A 73 3.43 -8.99 -5.93
CA LEU A 73 4.34 -9.86 -6.70
C LEU A 73 3.58 -10.87 -7.59
N VAL A 74 2.38 -11.28 -7.16
CA VAL A 74 1.51 -12.17 -7.94
C VAL A 74 1.06 -11.47 -9.22
N ASP A 75 0.61 -10.22 -9.12
CA ASP A 75 0.17 -9.42 -10.27
C ASP A 75 1.33 -9.11 -11.21
N VAL A 76 2.49 -8.74 -10.65
CA VAL A 76 3.74 -8.50 -11.38
C VAL A 76 4.16 -9.73 -12.18
N THR A 77 4.13 -10.91 -11.57
CA THR A 77 4.48 -12.17 -12.24
C THR A 77 3.49 -12.50 -13.36
N LYS A 78 2.19 -12.31 -13.12
CA LYS A 78 1.14 -12.55 -14.12
C LYS A 78 1.27 -11.61 -15.32
N ALA A 79 1.53 -10.33 -15.08
CA ALA A 79 1.73 -9.32 -16.13
C ALA A 79 2.97 -9.66 -16.97
N TYR A 80 4.11 -9.95 -16.32
CA TYR A 80 5.36 -10.34 -16.98
C TYR A 80 5.16 -11.57 -17.90
N GLN A 81 4.54 -12.64 -17.38
CA GLN A 81 4.25 -13.84 -18.19
C GLN A 81 3.28 -13.57 -19.33
N GLY A 82 2.32 -12.65 -19.15
CA GLY A 82 1.42 -12.21 -20.21
C GLY A 82 2.17 -11.50 -21.33
N MET A 83 3.03 -10.54 -20.97
CA MET A 83 3.81 -9.75 -21.92
C MET A 83 4.83 -10.60 -22.69
N LEU A 84 5.50 -11.57 -22.05
CA LEU A 84 6.42 -12.47 -22.75
C LEU A 84 5.76 -13.26 -23.90
N LYS A 85 4.45 -13.50 -23.83
CA LYS A 85 3.71 -14.22 -24.88
C LYS A 85 3.34 -13.35 -26.06
N THR A 86 3.22 -12.04 -25.85
CA THR A 86 2.72 -11.09 -26.85
C THR A 86 3.78 -10.15 -27.38
N SER A 87 4.92 -10.02 -26.69
CA SER A 87 6.00 -9.11 -27.04
C SER A 87 7.06 -9.78 -27.91
N GLU A 88 7.74 -8.96 -28.71
CA GLU A 88 8.85 -9.37 -29.55
C GLU A 88 10.03 -9.89 -28.72
N PRO A 89 10.79 -10.89 -29.21
CA PRO A 89 11.93 -11.48 -28.49
C PRO A 89 12.97 -10.44 -28.03
N ASP A 90 13.24 -9.43 -28.85
CA ASP A 90 14.21 -8.37 -28.53
C ASP A 90 13.79 -7.52 -27.31
N SER A 91 12.49 -7.49 -27.00
CA SER A 91 11.96 -6.75 -25.85
C SER A 91 11.98 -7.57 -24.56
N HIS A 92 12.28 -8.88 -24.63
CA HIS A 92 12.21 -9.77 -23.46
C HIS A 92 13.26 -9.41 -22.41
N GLU A 93 14.47 -9.04 -22.83
CA GLU A 93 15.53 -8.60 -21.91
C GLU A 93 15.11 -7.34 -21.13
N PHE A 94 14.47 -6.39 -21.81
CA PHE A 94 13.94 -5.18 -21.18
C PHE A 94 12.87 -5.48 -20.14
N LEU A 95 11.89 -6.33 -20.49
CA LEU A 95 10.83 -6.77 -19.59
C LEU A 95 11.37 -7.58 -18.40
N GLU A 96 12.35 -8.45 -18.66
CA GLU A 96 13.02 -9.24 -17.61
C GLU A 96 13.79 -8.33 -16.65
N THR A 97 14.45 -7.29 -17.17
CA THR A 97 15.15 -6.30 -16.34
C THR A 97 14.16 -5.59 -15.41
N ALA A 98 13.03 -5.09 -15.94
CA ALA A 98 11.98 -4.47 -15.13
C ALA A 98 11.48 -5.40 -14.02
N PHE A 99 11.17 -6.65 -14.37
CA PHE A 99 10.72 -7.67 -13.43
C PHE A 99 11.75 -7.96 -12.33
N LYS A 100 13.03 -8.11 -12.70
CA LYS A 100 14.14 -8.34 -11.76
C LYS A 100 14.33 -7.17 -10.82
N THR A 101 14.20 -5.92 -11.30
CA THR A 101 14.32 -4.74 -10.43
C THR A 101 13.23 -4.73 -9.36
N ILE A 102 11.98 -5.09 -9.71
CA ILE A 102 10.88 -5.18 -8.74
C ILE A 102 11.17 -6.25 -7.67
N LEU A 103 11.68 -7.42 -8.07
CA LEU A 103 12.04 -8.50 -7.14
C LEU A 103 13.22 -8.16 -6.22
N SER A 104 14.13 -7.30 -6.68
CA SER A 104 15.34 -6.92 -5.94
C SER A 104 15.07 -5.91 -4.83
N ARG A 105 13.83 -5.41 -4.70
CA ARG A 105 13.41 -4.52 -3.63
C ARG A 105 13.41 -5.25 -2.28
N LYS A 106 14.39 -4.94 -1.43
CA LYS A 106 14.48 -5.37 -0.03
C LYS A 106 14.06 -4.28 0.94
#